data_AF-A0A849UXW9-F1
#
_entry.id   AF-A0A849UXW9-F1
#
_cell.length_a   1.000
_cell.length_b   1.000
_cell.length_c   1.000
_cell.angle_alpha   90.00
_cell.angle_beta   90.00
_cell.angle_gamma   90.00
#
_symmetry.space_group_name_H-M   'P 1'
#
loop_
_entity.id
_entity.type
_entity.pdbx_description
1 polymer ?
#
loop_
_entity_poly.entity_id
_entity_poly.type
_entity_poly.pdbx_seq_one_letter_code
_entity_poly.pdbx_strand_id
1 'polypeptide(L)'
;MEHTLTAENTHSHGHNEGTGRIWKVFWILSALTIIELALGYFLYFKGEGMGHAGILTTKLAIAALTLLKAYYIVSVFMHLGDENRNMIMTICVPLVLFVWFIIAFLWDGGSWKEMRNTNAGSKPSIENVQPAPVKHDSKP
;
A
#
# COMPACT_ATOMS: atom_id res chain seq x y z
N MET A 1 -63.18 29.29 8.42
CA MET A 1 -61.87 29.22 7.73
C MET A 1 -60.83 29.21 8.82
N GLU A 2 -60.47 28.02 9.28
CA GLU A 2 -59.49 27.83 10.36
C GLU A 2 -58.20 27.34 9.71
N HIS A 3 -57.14 28.16 9.82
CA HIS A 3 -55.81 27.80 9.36
C HIS A 3 -55.21 26.82 10.37
N THR A 4 -55.17 25.54 10.01
CA THR A 4 -54.30 24.56 10.67
C THR A 4 -52.86 24.94 10.35
N LEU A 5 -52.24 25.70 11.25
CA LEU A 5 -50.81 25.95 11.28
C LEU A 5 -50.12 24.61 11.57
N THR A 6 -49.75 23.90 10.51
CA THR A 6 -48.84 22.77 10.59
C THR A 6 -47.54 23.29 11.18
N ALA A 7 -47.26 22.89 12.42
CA ALA A 7 -45.94 22.99 13.00
C ALA A 7 -44.97 22.29 12.05
N GLU A 8 -44.27 23.09 11.24
CA GLU A 8 -43.12 22.66 10.47
C GLU A 8 -42.11 22.12 11.46
N ASN A 9 -41.98 20.79 11.50
CA ASN A 9 -40.91 20.10 12.20
C ASN A 9 -39.60 20.63 11.62
N THR A 10 -39.05 21.64 12.28
CA THR A 10 -37.75 22.21 11.99
C THR A 10 -36.76 21.09 12.27
N HIS A 11 -36.34 20.38 11.22
CA HIS A 11 -35.27 19.40 11.30
C HIS A 11 -34.02 20.15 11.75
N SER A 12 -33.76 20.10 13.04
CA SER A 12 -32.51 20.53 13.64
C SER A 12 -31.40 19.69 13.02
N HIS A 13 -30.65 20.28 12.09
CA HIS A 13 -29.42 19.74 11.55
C HIS A 13 -28.42 19.56 12.71
N GLY A 14 -28.48 18.39 13.34
CA GLY A 14 -27.59 17.95 14.41
C GLY A 14 -26.15 17.81 13.92
N HIS A 15 -25.43 18.92 14.00
CA HIS A 15 -24.08 19.03 14.56
C HIS A 15 -23.06 17.90 14.26
N ASN A 16 -22.26 18.09 13.21
CA ASN A 16 -20.79 17.97 13.16
C ASN A 16 -20.03 16.80 13.85
N GLU A 17 -20.66 15.69 14.25
CA GLU A 17 -19.97 14.62 14.99
C GLU A 17 -18.90 13.88 14.16
N GLY A 18 -19.02 13.88 12.83
CA GLY A 18 -18.06 13.20 11.94
C GLY A 18 -16.73 13.94 11.76
N THR A 19 -16.74 15.28 11.72
CA THR A 19 -15.60 16.09 11.28
C THR A 19 -14.40 15.99 12.23
N GLY A 20 -14.65 15.97 13.54
CA GLY A 20 -13.57 15.86 14.54
C GLY A 20 -12.83 14.52 14.48
N ARG A 21 -13.55 13.43 14.22
CA ARG A 21 -12.96 12.10 14.04
C ARG A 21 -12.08 12.05 12.81
N ILE A 22 -12.57 12.58 11.68
CA ILE A 22 -11.84 12.63 10.41
C ILE A 22 -10.53 13.41 10.57
N TRP A 23 -10.56 14.55 11.27
CA TRP A 23 -9.37 15.37 11.46
C TRP A 23 -8.32 14.69 12.35
N LYS A 24 -8.76 14.00 13.42
CA LYS A 24 -7.86 13.20 14.26
C LYS A 24 -7.19 12.08 13.48
N VAL A 25 -7.96 11.41 12.63
CA VAL A 25 -7.49 10.34 11.76
C VAL A 25 -6.50 10.90 10.76
N PHE A 26 -6.87 11.94 10.02
CA PHE A 26 -5.99 12.64 9.09
C PHE A 26 -4.62 12.95 9.71
N TRP A 27 -4.56 13.49 10.92
CA TRP A 27 -3.28 13.77 11.60
C TRP A 27 -2.48 12.51 11.94
N ILE A 28 -3.13 11.44 12.42
CA ILE A 28 -2.47 10.16 12.69
C ILE A 28 -1.85 9.59 11.41
N LEU A 29 -2.61 9.57 10.31
CA LEU A 29 -2.10 9.05 9.04
C LEU A 29 -1.04 9.96 8.44
N SER A 30 -1.20 11.28 8.57
CA SER A 30 -0.19 12.25 8.13
C SER A 30 1.13 12.00 8.85
N ALA A 31 1.11 11.86 10.17
CA ALA A 31 2.30 11.53 10.95
C ALA A 31 2.92 10.18 10.51
N LEU A 32 2.11 9.14 10.31
CA LEU A 32 2.58 7.84 9.82
C LEU A 32 3.25 7.96 8.45
N THR A 33 2.66 8.73 7.53
CA THR A 33 3.24 8.96 6.20
C THR A 33 4.53 9.76 6.24
N ILE A 34 4.65 10.76 7.12
CA ILE A 34 5.88 11.53 7.28
C ILE A 34 7.00 10.63 7.81
N ILE A 35 6.69 9.76 8.77
CA ILE A 35 7.65 8.78 9.32
C ILE A 35 8.11 7.80 8.23
N GLU A 36 7.19 7.27 7.44
CA GLU A 36 7.49 6.38 6.31
C GLU A 36 8.41 7.05 5.27
N LEU A 37 8.09 8.28 4.86
CA LEU A 37 8.92 9.09 3.95
C LEU A 37 10.29 9.39 4.55
N ALA A 38 10.37 9.72 5.84
CA ALA A 38 11.63 9.97 6.52
C ALA A 38 12.51 8.72 6.57
N LEU A 39 11.94 7.54 6.83
CA LEU A 39 12.63 6.24 6.75
C LEU A 39 13.11 5.93 5.33
N GLY A 40 12.29 6.21 4.32
CA GLY A 40 12.67 6.06 2.91
C GLY A 40 13.81 6.99 2.51
N TYR A 41 13.74 8.25 2.92
CA TYR A 41 14.81 9.24 2.69
C TYR A 41 16.09 8.88 3.44
N PHE A 42 15.98 8.42 4.69
CA PHE A 42 17.12 7.93 5.46
C PHE A 42 17.80 6.75 4.77
N LEU A 43 17.03 5.80 4.25
CA LEU A 43 17.55 4.67 3.48
C LEU A 43 18.25 5.15 2.20
N TYR A 44 17.73 6.17 1.52
CA TYR A 44 18.38 6.73 0.33
C TYR A 44 19.74 7.39 0.66
N PHE A 45 19.83 8.17 1.74
CA PHE A 45 21.06 8.87 2.12
C PHE A 45 22.12 7.99 2.78
N LYS A 46 21.71 7.00 3.58
CA LYS A 46 22.64 6.11 4.32
C LYS A 46 22.70 4.69 3.79
N GLY A 47 21.98 4.38 2.71
CA GLY A 47 21.88 3.04 2.15
C GLY A 47 23.20 2.48 1.66
N GLU A 48 24.08 3.32 1.09
CA GLU A 48 25.38 2.87 0.56
C GLU A 48 26.33 2.36 1.65
N GLY A 49 26.18 2.85 2.90
CA GLY A 49 27.01 2.42 4.04
C GLY A 49 26.35 1.38 4.94
N MET A 50 25.13 0.94 4.63
CA MET A 50 24.36 0.03 5.47
C MET A 50 24.52 -1.42 4.98
N GLY A 51 24.73 -2.37 5.90
CA GLY A 51 24.78 -3.79 5.54
C GLY A 51 23.47 -4.26 4.90
N HIS A 52 23.54 -5.28 4.04
CA HIS A 52 22.38 -5.82 3.31
C HIS A 52 21.17 -6.11 4.22
N ALA A 53 21.41 -6.61 5.44
CA ALA A 53 20.36 -6.87 6.42
C ALA A 53 19.65 -5.60 6.89
N GLY A 54 20.39 -4.49 7.06
CA GLY A 54 19.81 -3.20 7.46
C GLY A 54 18.92 -2.63 6.36
N ILE A 55 19.38 -2.66 5.11
CA ILE A 55 18.60 -2.22 3.95
C ILE A 55 17.31 -3.04 3.82
N LEU A 56 17.40 -4.37 3.92
CA LEU A 56 16.23 -5.26 3.87
C LEU A 56 15.23 -4.96 4.99
N THR A 57 15.73 -4.79 6.22
CA THR A 57 14.89 -4.51 7.39
C THR A 57 14.19 -3.16 7.25
N THR A 58 14.88 -2.11 6.80
CA THR A 58 14.29 -0.79 6.57
C THR A 58 13.25 -0.83 5.45
N LYS A 59 13.52 -1.53 4.33
CA LYS A 59 12.53 -1.72 3.25
C LYS A 59 11.28 -2.46 3.75
N LEU A 60 11.47 -3.49 4.56
CA LEU A 60 10.37 -4.24 5.17
C LEU A 60 9.56 -3.36 6.14
N ALA A 61 10.23 -2.54 6.95
CA ALA A 61 9.58 -1.61 7.86
C ALA A 61 8.74 -0.56 7.12
N ILE A 62 9.28 0.01 6.03
CA ILE A 62 8.54 0.94 5.16
C ILE A 62 7.31 0.23 4.58
N ALA A 63 7.48 -0.97 4.01
CA ALA A 63 6.35 -1.72 3.46
C ALA A 63 5.27 -2.05 4.51
N ALA A 64 5.67 -2.43 5.73
CA ALA A 64 4.75 -2.70 6.83
C ALA A 64 3.99 -1.44 7.27
N LEU A 65 4.66 -0.29 7.37
CA LEU A 65 4.02 1.00 7.66
C LEU A 65 2.99 1.36 6.58
N THR A 66 3.30 1.15 5.30
CA THR A 66 2.39 1.42 4.19
C THR A 66 1.13 0.55 4.29
N LEU A 67 1.30 -0.74 4.58
CA LEU A 67 0.19 -1.67 4.77
C LEU A 67 -0.66 -1.30 5.98
N LEU A 68 -0.03 -0.96 7.11
CA LEU A 68 -0.73 -0.52 8.31
C LEU A 68 -1.56 0.74 8.05
N LYS A 69 -0.99 1.72 7.34
CA LYS A 69 -1.71 2.93 6.91
C LYS A 69 -2.90 2.57 6.03
N ALA A 70 -2.73 1.67 5.05
CA ALA A 70 -3.80 1.28 4.14
C ALA A 70 -4.94 0.59 4.91
N TYR A 71 -4.62 -0.31 5.83
CA TYR A 71 -5.59 -0.95 6.71
C TYR A 71 -6.30 0.07 7.62
N TYR A 72 -5.57 1.05 8.16
CA TYR A 72 -6.14 2.09 9.02
C TYR A 72 -7.04 3.07 8.23
N ILE A 73 -6.70 3.40 6.98
CA ILE A 73 -7.59 4.13 6.07
C ILE A 73 -8.90 3.37 5.93
N VAL A 74 -8.82 2.09 5.54
CA VAL A 74 -10.00 1.26 5.24
C VAL A 74 -10.86 1.08 6.49
N SER A 75 -10.27 0.77 7.64
CA SER A 75 -11.06 0.54 8.87
C SER A 75 -11.69 1.81 9.44
N VAL A 76 -11.10 2.99 9.23
CA VAL A 76 -11.56 4.23 9.86
C VAL A 76 -12.39 5.14 8.94
N PHE A 77 -11.96 5.36 7.70
CA PHE A 77 -12.76 6.09 6.72
C PHE A 77 -13.96 5.29 6.27
N MET A 78 -13.86 3.96 6.37
CA MET A 78 -15.01 3.09 6.20
C MET A 78 -15.47 2.57 7.55
N HIS A 79 -16.03 3.46 8.38
CA HIS A 79 -16.72 3.14 9.63
C HIS A 79 -17.86 2.11 9.41
N LEU A 80 -17.49 0.83 9.26
CA LEU A 80 -18.31 -0.24 8.69
C LEU A 80 -18.65 -1.34 9.70
N GLY A 81 -18.31 -1.15 10.97
CA GLY A 81 -18.42 -2.16 12.01
C GLY A 81 -19.84 -2.68 12.19
N ASP A 82 -20.82 -1.78 12.36
CA ASP A 82 -22.20 -2.20 12.71
C ASP A 82 -23.29 -1.70 11.75
N GLU A 83 -23.01 -0.74 10.86
CA GLU A 83 -24.07 -0.13 10.04
C GLU A 83 -24.01 -0.52 8.55
N ASN A 84 -22.84 -0.85 7.97
CA ASN A 84 -22.68 -0.94 6.50
C ASN A 84 -21.84 -2.14 5.99
N ARG A 85 -21.98 -3.34 6.57
CA ARG A 85 -21.27 -4.57 6.15
C ARG A 85 -21.29 -4.85 4.63
N ASN A 86 -22.34 -4.47 3.91
CA ASN A 86 -22.40 -4.63 2.45
C ASN A 86 -21.35 -3.77 1.72
N MET A 87 -21.08 -2.56 2.20
CA MET A 87 -20.08 -1.70 1.58
C MET A 87 -18.66 -2.24 1.81
N ILE A 88 -18.37 -2.89 2.96
CA ILE A 88 -17.05 -3.51 3.18
C ILE A 88 -16.77 -4.61 2.16
N MET A 89 -17.77 -5.43 1.83
CA MET A 89 -17.60 -6.53 0.88
C MET A 89 -17.25 -6.00 -0.52
N THR A 90 -17.85 -4.89 -0.95
CA THR A 90 -17.56 -4.30 -2.27
C THR A 90 -16.16 -3.71 -2.39
N ILE A 91 -15.51 -3.35 -1.28
CA ILE A 91 -14.14 -2.80 -1.28
C ILE A 91 -13.09 -3.87 -0.95
N CYS A 92 -13.36 -4.74 0.04
CA CYS A 92 -12.44 -5.80 0.43
C CYS A 92 -12.29 -6.86 -0.67
N VAL A 93 -13.36 -7.25 -1.36
CA VAL A 93 -13.29 -8.25 -2.44
C VAL A 93 -12.34 -7.83 -3.56
N PRO A 94 -12.46 -6.64 -4.19
CA PRO A 94 -11.52 -6.23 -5.21
C PRO A 94 -10.09 -6.01 -4.66
N LEU A 95 -9.94 -5.57 -3.41
CA LEU A 95 -8.61 -5.46 -2.78
C LEU A 95 -7.92 -6.82 -2.62
N VAL A 96 -8.63 -7.83 -2.11
CA VAL A 96 -8.09 -9.18 -1.93
C VAL A 96 -7.82 -9.84 -3.27
N LEU A 97 -8.73 -9.68 -4.25
CA LEU A 97 -8.50 -10.17 -5.62
C LEU A 97 -7.28 -9.49 -6.23
N PHE A 98 -7.09 -8.19 -6.04
CA PHE A 98 -5.91 -7.48 -6.55
C PHE A 98 -4.60 -8.02 -5.98
N VAL A 99 -4.52 -8.23 -4.66
CA VAL A 99 -3.32 -8.84 -4.03
C VAL A 99 -3.08 -10.26 -4.56
N TRP A 100 -4.14 -11.07 -4.66
CA TRP A 100 -4.06 -12.41 -5.24
C TRP A 100 -3.57 -12.39 -6.70
N PHE A 101 -4.07 -11.47 -7.52
CA PHE A 101 -3.64 -11.28 -8.91
C PHE A 101 -2.16 -10.93 -9.00
N ILE A 102 -1.64 -10.05 -8.15
CA ILE A 102 -0.20 -9.72 -8.14
C ILE A 102 0.63 -10.98 -7.84
N ILE A 103 0.23 -11.78 -6.85
CA ILE A 103 0.95 -13.01 -6.51
C ILE A 103 0.90 -14.01 -7.67
N ALA A 104 -0.27 -14.20 -8.28
CA ALA A 104 -0.44 -15.10 -9.42
C ALA A 104 0.42 -14.66 -10.62
N PHE A 105 0.43 -13.37 -10.96
CA PHE A 105 1.27 -12.84 -12.03
C PHE A 105 2.76 -12.90 -11.74
N LEU A 106 3.19 -12.71 -10.48
CA LEU A 106 4.60 -12.90 -10.10
C LEU A 106 5.03 -14.35 -10.26
N TRP A 107 4.16 -15.30 -9.89
CA TRP A 107 4.42 -16.73 -10.05
C TRP A 107 4.50 -17.12 -11.53
N ASP A 108 3.48 -16.74 -12.31
CA ASP A 108 3.40 -17.04 -13.74
C ASP A 108 4.55 -16.36 -14.52
N GLY A 109 4.87 -15.11 -14.19
CA GLY A 109 6.01 -14.39 -14.75
C GLY A 109 7.35 -15.06 -14.40
N GLY A 110 7.48 -15.62 -13.20
CA GLY A 110 8.63 -16.43 -12.79
C GLY A 110 8.78 -17.70 -13.64
N SER A 111 7.68 -18.44 -13.80
CA SER A 111 7.62 -19.63 -14.66
C SER A 111 7.97 -19.30 -16.12
N TRP A 112 7.39 -18.23 -16.66
CA TRP A 112 7.66 -17.79 -18.03
C TRP A 112 9.12 -17.40 -18.26
N LYS A 113 9.74 -16.70 -17.30
CA LYS A 113 11.16 -16.35 -17.34
C LYS A 113 12.03 -17.61 -17.39
N GLU A 114 11.71 -18.61 -16.59
CA GLU A 114 12.45 -19.88 -16.56
C GLU A 114 12.30 -20.65 -17.87
N MET A 115 11.09 -20.76 -18.41
CA MET A 115 10.84 -21.43 -19.69
C MET A 115 11.59 -20.76 -20.86
N ARG A 116 11.70 -19.43 -20.85
CA ARG A 116 12.45 -18.67 -21.87
C ARG A 116 13.96 -18.87 -21.75
N ASN A 117 14.48 -18.95 -20.53
CA ASN A 117 15.90 -19.18 -20.29
C ASN A 117 16.31 -20.64 -20.58
N THR A 118 15.42 -21.60 -20.34
CA THR A 118 15.68 -23.04 -20.49
C THR A 118 15.24 -23.64 -21.83
N ASN A 119 14.65 -22.85 -22.74
CA ASN A 119 13.99 -23.34 -23.96
C ASN A 119 13.05 -24.52 -23.66
N ALA A 120 12.08 -24.31 -22.76
CA ALA A 120 11.15 -25.35 -22.29
C ALA A 120 11.86 -26.60 -21.70
N GLY A 121 12.96 -26.41 -20.96
CA GLY A 121 13.71 -27.49 -20.32
C GLY A 121 14.73 -28.21 -21.21
N SER A 122 14.91 -27.77 -22.47
CA SER A 122 15.90 -28.35 -23.38
C SER A 122 17.36 -27.99 -23.02
N LYS A 123 17.59 -26.94 -22.21
CA LYS A 123 18.92 -26.52 -21.76
C LYS A 123 18.91 -26.25 -20.25
N PRO A 124 20.01 -26.55 -19.53
CA PRO A 124 20.12 -26.15 -18.12
C PRO A 124 19.96 -24.63 -18.00
N SER A 125 19.33 -24.15 -16.92
CA SER A 125 19.06 -22.73 -16.74
C SER A 125 20.38 -21.96 -16.65
N ILE A 126 20.73 -21.27 -17.73
CA ILE A 126 21.85 -20.34 -17.71
C ILE A 126 21.31 -19.05 -17.10
N GLU A 127 21.65 -18.84 -15.84
CA GLU A 127 21.50 -17.53 -15.21
C GLU A 127 22.34 -16.54 -16.02
N ASN A 128 21.68 -15.71 -16.84
CA ASN A 128 22.33 -14.57 -17.48
C ASN A 128 22.71 -13.57 -16.38
N VAL A 129 23.85 -13.82 -15.73
CA VAL A 129 24.56 -12.83 -14.93
C VAL A 129 24.80 -11.65 -15.86
N GLN A 130 24.17 -10.51 -15.57
CA GLN A 130 24.47 -9.26 -16.27
C GLN A 130 25.99 -9.06 -16.20
N PRO A 131 26.71 -9.02 -17.34
CA PRO A 131 28.14 -8.75 -17.28
C PRO A 131 28.30 -7.36 -16.65
N ALA A 132 29.10 -7.30 -15.58
CA ALA A 132 29.43 -6.05 -14.91
C ALA A 132 29.88 -5.02 -15.97
N PRO A 133 29.47 -3.74 -15.86
CA PRO A 133 29.90 -2.73 -16.81
C PRO A 133 31.42 -2.72 -16.84
N VAL A 134 31.99 -3.01 -18.02
CA VAL A 134 33.43 -3.04 -18.25
C VAL A 134 33.97 -1.68 -17.83
N LYS A 135 34.68 -1.62 -16.69
CA LYS A 135 35.53 -0.48 -16.37
C LYS A 135 36.55 -0.41 -17.49
N HIS A 136 36.42 0.60 -18.33
CA HIS A 136 37.44 0.93 -19.30
C HIS A 136 38.64 1.40 -18.49
N ASP A 137 39.55 0.48 -18.20
CA ASP A 137 40.84 0.78 -17.57
C ASP A 137 41.59 1.70 -18.52
N SER A 138 41.44 3.00 -18.31
CA SER A 138 42.35 4.01 -18.83
C SER A 138 43.68 3.84 -18.11
N LYS A 139 44.63 3.21 -18.79
CA LYS A 139 46.04 3.18 -18.40
C LYS A 139 46.92 3.20 -19.66
N PRO A 140 48.16 3.70 -19.59
CA PRO A 140 48.75 4.68 -18.67
C PRO A 140 48.80 6.10 -19.25
#